data_AF-A0A818W6T4-F1
#
_entry.id   AF-A0A818W6T4-F1
#
_cell.length_a   1.000
_cell.length_b   1.000
_cell.length_c   1.000
_cell.angle_alpha   90.00
_cell.angle_beta   90.00
_cell.angle_gamma   90.00
#
_symmetry.space_group_name_H-M   'P 1'
#
loop_
_entity.id
_entity.type
_entity.pdbx_description
1 polymer ?
#
loop_
_entity_poly.entity_id
_entity_poly.type
_entity_poly.pdbx_seq_one_letter_code
_entity_poly.pdbx_strand_id
1 'polypeptide(L)'
;MLVLFETSAGYAMFKLLDEKKLQETKNLYLDFESPEKAANILKLIHFEKFEDTTQALAAATATVEGKISKPLKKLLKRLVDPDVQEKLLVADSTLGKAIKVYL
;
A
#
# COMPACT_ATOMS: atom_id res chain seq x y z
N MET A 1 -2.52 2.95 11.26
CA MET A 1 -2.00 1.89 10.36
C MET A 1 -2.22 2.27 8.91
N LEU A 2 -1.20 2.08 8.07
CA LEU A 2 -1.23 2.34 6.62
C LEU A 2 -1.34 1.04 5.83
N VAL A 3 -1.90 1.11 4.63
CA VAL A 3 -2.02 -0.02 3.68
C VAL A 3 -1.46 0.42 2.33
N LEU A 4 -0.44 -0.28 1.86
CA LEU A 4 0.08 -0.13 0.50
C LEU A 4 -0.71 -1.06 -0.44
N PHE A 5 -1.18 -0.52 -1.56
CA PHE A 5 -1.81 -1.29 -2.61
C PHE A 5 -1.15 -0.99 -3.96
N GLU A 6 -0.53 -2.02 -4.54
CA GLU A 6 0.16 -1.97 -5.81
C GLU A 6 -0.81 -2.24 -6.97
N THR A 7 -0.85 -1.33 -7.94
CA THR A 7 -1.67 -1.47 -9.15
C THR A 7 -0.82 -1.30 -10.40
N SER A 8 -1.34 -1.71 -11.56
CA SER A 8 -0.68 -1.47 -12.85
C SER A 8 -0.54 0.01 -13.20
N ALA A 9 -1.37 0.88 -12.61
CA ALA A 9 -1.36 2.32 -12.84
C ALA A 9 -0.49 3.10 -11.85
N GLY A 10 -0.06 2.49 -10.74
CA GLY A 10 0.64 3.17 -9.67
C GLY A 10 0.49 2.53 -8.29
N TYR A 11 0.94 3.25 -7.27
CA TYR A 11 0.85 2.84 -5.86
C TYR A 11 -0.21 3.67 -5.13
N ALA A 12 -1.15 3.00 -4.48
CA ALA A 12 -2.12 3.63 -3.61
C ALA A 12 -1.72 3.44 -2.14
N MET A 13 -1.75 4.53 -1.37
CA MET A 13 -1.57 4.52 0.08
C MET A 13 -2.89 4.82 0.76
N PHE A 14 -3.37 3.89 1.57
CA PHE A 14 -4.60 4.04 2.34
C PHE A 14 -4.30 4.15 3.84
N LYS A 15 -5.09 4.97 4.53
CA LYS A 15 -5.21 4.95 5.99
C LYS A 15 -6.31 3.97 6.36
N LEU A 16 -6.01 3.03 7.25
CA LEU A 16 -7.06 2.23 7.88
C LEU A 16 -7.73 3.08 8.97
N LEU A 17 -9.06 3.20 8.89
CA LEU A 17 -9.88 3.91 9.85
C LEU A 17 -10.40 2.97 10.95
N ASP A 18 -10.73 1.73 10.60
CA ASP A 18 -11.22 0.71 11.54
C ASP A 18 -10.26 -0.49 11.60
N GLU A 19 -9.39 -0.50 12.60
CA GLU A 19 -8.41 -1.59 12.81
C GLU A 19 -9.06 -2.90 13.27
N LYS A 20 -10.27 -2.86 13.86
CA LYS A 20 -10.95 -4.05 14.39
C LYS A 20 -11.47 -4.94 13.26
N LYS A 21 -11.85 -4.34 12.14
CA LYS A 21 -12.36 -5.04 10.95
C LYS A 21 -11.36 -6.01 10.31
N LEU A 22 -10.05 -5.79 10.51
CA LEU A 22 -9.03 -6.73 10.05
C LEU A 22 -8.84 -7.93 10.99
N GLN A 23 -9.33 -7.87 12.23
CA GLN A 23 -9.27 -8.98 13.19
C GLN A 23 -10.46 -9.94 13.03
N GLU A 24 -11.61 -9.43 12.60
CA GLU A 24 -12.84 -10.20 12.35
C GLU A 24 -13.04 -10.46 10.85
N THR A 25 -12.22 -11.35 10.28
CA THR A 25 -12.17 -11.65 8.84
C THR A 25 -13.40 -12.35 8.25
N LYS A 26 -14.42 -12.68 9.04
CA LYS A 26 -15.56 -13.48 8.56
C LYS A 26 -16.41 -12.77 7.50
N ASN A 27 -16.53 -11.44 7.56
CA ASN A 27 -17.46 -10.67 6.71
C ASN A 27 -16.79 -9.54 5.92
N LEU A 28 -15.45 -9.48 5.88
CA LEU A 28 -14.73 -8.35 5.28
C LEU A 28 -15.19 -8.07 3.84
N TYR A 29 -15.48 -9.12 3.06
CA TYR A 29 -16.02 -9.00 1.71
C TYR A 29 -17.28 -8.12 1.62
N LEU A 30 -18.24 -8.28 2.56
CA LEU A 30 -19.50 -7.53 2.60
C LEU A 30 -19.28 -6.04 2.87
N ASP A 31 -18.19 -5.71 3.57
CA ASP A 31 -17.83 -4.33 3.84
C ASP A 31 -17.17 -3.64 2.62
N PHE A 32 -16.76 -4.39 1.60
CA PHE A 32 -16.22 -3.88 0.34
C PHE A 32 -17.18 -4.01 -0.86
N GLU A 33 -18.42 -4.46 -0.65
CA GLU A 33 -19.44 -4.57 -1.71
C GLU A 33 -19.84 -3.23 -2.31
N SER A 34 -19.78 -2.15 -1.54
CA SER A 34 -20.09 -0.81 -2.02
C SER A 34 -18.96 0.18 -1.68
N PRO A 35 -18.72 1.20 -2.53
CA PRO A 35 -17.72 2.23 -2.26
C PRO A 35 -17.94 2.94 -0.92
N GLU A 36 -19.19 3.16 -0.54
CA GLU A 36 -19.56 3.87 0.69
C GLU A 36 -19.18 3.05 1.93
N LYS A 37 -19.41 1.74 1.91
CA LYS A 37 -18.99 0.85 3.00
C LYS A 37 -17.47 0.78 3.10
N ALA A 38 -16.79 0.63 1.96
CA ALA A 38 -15.33 0.56 1.91
C ALA A 38 -14.67 1.85 2.43
N ALA A 39 -15.25 3.02 2.14
CA ALA A 39 -14.75 4.32 2.59
C ALA A 39 -14.80 4.49 4.12
N ASN A 40 -15.65 3.73 4.83
CA ASN A 40 -15.68 3.72 6.29
C ASN A 40 -14.54 2.88 6.89
N ILE A 41 -13.92 1.99 6.10
CA ILE A 41 -12.79 1.16 6.54
C ILE A 41 -11.48 1.79 6.11
N LEU A 42 -11.36 2.18 4.85
CA LEU A 42 -10.13 2.69 4.24
C LEU A 42 -10.35 4.08 3.69
N LYS A 43 -9.39 4.96 3.92
CA LYS A 43 -9.33 6.27 3.27
C LYS A 43 -8.09 6.37 2.39
N LEU A 44 -8.26 6.67 1.11
CA LEU A 44 -7.13 6.95 0.22
C LEU A 44 -6.43 8.23 0.71
N ILE A 45 -5.14 8.12 1.05
CA ILE A 45 -4.30 9.25 1.40
C ILE A 45 -3.64 9.81 0.14
N HIS A 46 -3.08 8.93 -0.67
CA HIS A 46 -2.29 9.32 -1.83
C HIS A 46 -2.32 8.23 -2.90
N PHE A 47 -2.32 8.66 -4.16
CA PHE A 47 -2.13 7.78 -5.30
C PHE A 47 -0.94 8.28 -6.12
N GLU A 48 0.15 7.49 -6.14
CA GLU A 48 1.32 7.76 -6.96
C GLU A 48 1.18 7.05 -8.30
N LYS A 49 0.67 7.76 -9.30
CA LYS A 49 0.53 7.24 -10.66
C LYS A 49 1.90 7.08 -11.32
N PHE A 50 2.07 6.00 -12.09
CA PHE A 50 3.21 5.88 -13.00
C PHE A 50 3.10 6.88 -14.16
N GLU A 51 4.21 7.52 -14.47
CA GLU A 51 4.26 8.52 -15.55
C GLU A 51 4.07 7.87 -16.92
N ASP A 52 4.70 6.70 -17.12
CA ASP A 52 4.69 5.97 -18.38
C ASP A 52 4.76 4.44 -18.14
N THR A 53 4.69 3.70 -19.25
CA THR A 53 4.80 2.24 -19.27
C THR A 53 6.18 1.73 -18.86
N THR A 54 7.23 2.53 -19.04
CA THR A 54 8.60 2.18 -18.65
C THR A 54 8.72 2.13 -17.13
N GLN A 55 8.16 3.13 -16.43
CA GLN A 55 8.09 3.12 -14.97
C GLN A 55 7.22 1.98 -14.45
N ALA A 56 6.05 1.75 -15.06
CA ALA A 56 5.17 0.65 -14.68
C ALA A 56 5.87 -0.72 -14.82
N LEU A 57 6.59 -0.94 -15.93
CA LEU A 57 7.37 -2.15 -16.16
C LEU A 57 8.49 -2.30 -15.14
N ALA A 58 9.27 -1.24 -14.91
CA ALA A 58 10.37 -1.27 -13.94
C ALA A 58 9.86 -1.53 -12.52
N ALA A 59 8.71 -0.96 -12.15
CA ALA A 59 8.06 -1.20 -10.87
C ALA A 59 7.59 -2.66 -10.73
N ALA A 60 6.94 -3.21 -11.75
CA ALA A 60 6.49 -4.59 -11.76
C ALA A 60 7.66 -5.58 -11.66
N THR A 61 8.72 -5.38 -12.45
CA THR A 61 9.94 -6.21 -12.38
C THR A 61 10.60 -6.13 -11.01
N ALA A 62 10.72 -4.91 -10.44
CA ALA A 62 11.29 -4.75 -9.11
C ALA A 62 10.48 -5.51 -8.05
N THR A 63 9.14 -5.43 -8.09
CA THR A 63 8.26 -6.18 -7.18
C THR A 63 8.48 -7.70 -7.31
N VAL A 64 8.52 -8.22 -8.55
CA VAL A 64 8.78 -9.66 -8.82
C VAL A 64 10.13 -10.11 -8.27
N GLU A 65 11.15 -9.25 -8.37
CA GLU A 65 12.49 -9.52 -7.82
C GLU A 65 12.61 -9.26 -6.31
N GLY A 66 11.52 -8.86 -5.63
CA GLY A 66 11.54 -8.53 -4.20
C GLY A 66 12.33 -7.25 -3.88
N LYS A 67 12.41 -6.31 -4.82
CA LYS A 67 13.10 -5.02 -4.70
C LYS A 67 12.10 -3.87 -4.66
N ILE A 68 12.53 -2.74 -4.08
CA ILE A 68 11.73 -1.50 -4.07
C ILE A 68 12.06 -0.67 -5.30
N SER A 69 11.03 -0.26 -6.04
CA SER A 69 11.17 0.66 -7.17
C SER A 69 11.47 2.10 -6.70
N LYS A 70 12.10 2.91 -7.56
CA LYS A 70 12.37 4.34 -7.23
C LYS A 70 11.10 5.12 -6.85
N PRO A 71 9.97 5.00 -7.58
CA PRO A 71 8.72 5.68 -7.20
C PRO A 71 8.20 5.24 -5.83
N LEU A 72 8.23 3.93 -5.53
CA LEU A 72 7.79 3.42 -4.22
C LEU A 72 8.65 3.95 -3.08
N LYS A 73 9.97 3.99 -3.27
CA LYS A 73 10.89 4.55 -2.27
C LYS A 73 10.61 6.03 -1.97
N LYS A 74 10.32 6.83 -3.00
CA LYS A 74 9.93 8.24 -2.83
C LYS A 74 8.60 8.38 -2.12
N LEU A 75 7.62 7.54 -2.47
CA LEU A 75 6.32 7.51 -1.83
C LEU A 75 6.41 7.21 -0.33
N LEU A 76 7.14 6.15 0.04
CA LEU A 76 7.29 5.74 1.44
C LEU A 76 7.95 6.83 2.28
N LYS A 77 9.04 7.45 1.80
CA LYS A 77 9.71 8.55 2.52
C LYS A 77 8.83 9.79 2.74
N ARG A 78 7.83 9.99 1.89
CA ARG A 78 6.93 11.15 1.97
C ARG A 78 5.74 10.90 2.88
N LEU A 79 5.29 9.65 3.01
CA LEU A 79 4.04 9.30 3.70
C LEU A 79 4.23 8.51 4.98
N VAL A 80 5.37 7.84 5.14
CA VAL A 80 5.71 7.10 6.36
C VAL A 80 6.72 7.94 7.11
N ASP A 81 6.29 8.47 8.25
CA ASP A 81 7.17 9.17 9.17
C ASP A 81 8.01 8.12 9.95
N PRO A 82 9.35 8.15 9.85
CA PRO A 82 10.21 7.19 10.54
C PRO A 82 10.19 7.35 12.06
N ASP A 83 9.82 8.52 12.58
CA ASP A 83 9.78 8.79 14.02
C ASP A 83 8.44 8.34 14.65
N VAL A 84 7.43 8.07 13.82
CA VAL A 84 6.16 7.48 14.23
C VAL A 84 6.23 5.98 13.98
N GLN A 85 5.95 5.18 15.00
CA GLN A 85 5.86 3.73 14.85
C GLN A 85 4.59 3.35 14.08
N GLU A 86 4.58 3.64 12.79
CA GLU A 86 3.45 3.41 11.88
C GLU A 86 3.56 2.00 11.29
N LYS A 87 2.53 1.18 11.52
CA LYS A 87 2.41 -0.14 10.87
C LYS A 87 2.02 0.05 9.42
N LEU A 88 2.78 -0.54 8.50
CA LEU A 88 2.46 -0.61 7.08
C LEU A 88 2.07 -2.05 6.70
N LEU A 89 0.85 -2.22 6.19
CA LEU A 89 0.39 -3.48 5.62
C LEU A 89 0.77 -3.54 4.14
N VAL A 90 1.37 -4.65 3.76
CA VAL A 90 1.84 -4.95 2.39
C VAL A 90 1.35 -6.34 2.03
N ALA A 91 0.80 -6.51 0.83
CA ALA A 91 0.23 -7.78 0.39
C ALA A 91 1.31 -8.86 0.19
N ASP A 92 2.45 -8.48 -0.38
CA ASP A 92 3.57 -9.39 -0.63
C ASP A 92 4.60 -9.36 0.51
N SER A 93 4.90 -10.53 1.07
CA SER A 93 5.82 -10.67 2.20
C SER A 93 7.28 -10.36 1.85
N THR A 94 7.69 -10.59 0.60
CA THR A 94 9.04 -10.30 0.09
C THR A 94 9.22 -8.79 -0.06
N LEU A 95 8.22 -8.13 -0.65
CA LEU A 95 8.21 -6.67 -0.75
C LEU A 95 8.17 -6.02 0.64
N GLY A 96 7.37 -6.55 1.57
CA GLY A 96 7.34 -6.09 2.95
C GLY A 96 8.70 -6.19 3.65
N LYS A 97 9.44 -7.29 3.43
CA LYS A 97 10.83 -7.44 3.91
C LYS A 97 11.76 -6.42 3.28
N ALA A 98 11.65 -6.19 1.97
CA ALA A 98 12.45 -5.19 1.29
C ALA A 98 12.19 -3.80 1.88
N ILE A 99 10.92 -3.42 2.06
CA ILE A 99 10.51 -2.13 2.66
C ILE A 99 11.10 -1.96 4.06
N LYS A 100 11.05 -2.99 4.90
CA LYS A 100 11.60 -2.96 6.26
C LYS A 100 13.12 -2.71 6.32
N VAL A 101 13.87 -3.01 5.27
CA VAL A 101 15.31 -2.69 5.21
C VAL A 101 15.54 -1.21 4.94
N TYR A 102 14.57 -0.50 4.35
CA TYR A 102 14.70 0.89 3.91
C TYR A 102 14.00 1.92 4.79
N LEU A 103 13.01 1.51 5.58
CA LEU A 103 12.36 2.31 6.63
C LEU A 103 13.09 2.06 7.94
#